data_AF-A0A7W2EHN8-F1
#
_entry.id   AF-A0A7W2EHN8-F1
#
_cell.length_a   1.000
_cell.length_b   1.000
_cell.length_c   1.000
_cell.angle_alpha   90.00
_cell.angle_beta   90.00
_cell.angle_gamma   90.00
#
_symmetry.space_group_name_H-M   'P 1'
#
loop_
_entity.id
_entity.type
_entity.pdbx_description
1 polymer ?
#
loop_
_entity_poly.entity_id
_entity_poly.type
_entity_poly.pdbx_seq_one_letter_code
_entity_poly.pdbx_strand_id
1 'polypeptide(L)'
;MRLKRWVLTGAIAAAACGYALLSTAQSGKNAACTGFGPPPGSPNFAKFEEQRAAEIKRTGYLMACEDILARYDVTSQLQPLKAMTTALQFRPLDLAGTPFSSFTNIGGLAEAVSNVNSRLYRSFRQPDGHLLTLFEHDMSADGTHSYRRPEDEPERINGLPARLMVLQATSGKAVSVLSWTEGRRGLELWINANVVLENKRAQFFALAASLPKSIPANAHEPESSPPMLGPDGKPVLSAPPAVIHIKNSTNE
;
A
#
# COMPACT_ATOMS: atom_id res chain seq x y z
N MET A 1 36.35 -49.26 -58.33
CA MET A 1 36.91 -49.49 -56.98
C MET A 1 37.66 -48.23 -56.53
N ARG A 2 37.34 -47.76 -55.32
CA ARG A 2 38.04 -46.84 -54.39
C ARG A 2 39.37 -46.20 -54.91
N LEU A 3 39.60 -44.90 -54.78
CA LEU A 3 39.85 -44.25 -53.49
C LEU A 3 39.62 -42.72 -53.55
N LYS A 4 38.86 -42.21 -52.58
CA LYS A 4 38.71 -40.78 -52.28
C LYS A 4 40.02 -40.25 -51.67
N ARG A 5 40.59 -39.18 -52.24
CA ARG A 5 41.64 -38.39 -51.60
C ARG A 5 41.00 -37.33 -50.70
N TRP A 6 41.30 -37.44 -49.42
CA TRP A 6 41.04 -36.43 -48.40
C TRP A 6 42.06 -35.30 -48.56
N VAL A 7 41.58 -34.04 -48.52
CA VAL A 7 42.40 -32.85 -48.37
C VAL A 7 41.93 -32.15 -47.10
N LEU A 8 42.74 -32.28 -46.05
CA LEU A 8 42.86 -31.47 -44.84
C LEU A 8 44.38 -31.29 -44.73
N THR A 9 45.01 -30.16 -44.46
CA THR A 9 44.73 -28.90 -43.74
C THR A 9 45.88 -27.98 -44.21
N GLY A 10 45.67 -26.69 -44.47
CA GLY A 10 45.65 -25.68 -43.41
C GLY A 10 46.36 -24.43 -43.91
N ALA A 11 45.72 -23.27 -43.74
CA ALA A 11 46.37 -21.97 -43.72
C ALA A 11 45.50 -21.05 -42.86
N ILE A 12 46.08 -20.64 -41.74
CA ILE A 12 45.56 -19.64 -40.80
C ILE A 12 45.88 -18.26 -41.39
N ALA A 13 44.92 -17.33 -41.44
CA ALA A 13 45.17 -15.91 -41.19
C ALA A 13 43.86 -15.11 -41.06
N ALA A 14 43.61 -14.69 -39.82
CA ALA A 14 43.05 -13.41 -39.36
C ALA A 14 42.23 -12.53 -40.34
N ALA A 15 40.98 -12.27 -39.95
CA ALA A 15 40.37 -10.96 -40.12
C ALA A 15 39.61 -10.61 -38.83
N ALA A 16 40.30 -9.89 -37.95
CA ALA A 16 39.70 -9.14 -36.87
C ALA A 16 38.88 -8.00 -37.48
N CYS A 17 37.55 -8.13 -37.49
CA CYS A 17 36.57 -7.05 -37.63
C CYS A 17 35.19 -7.69 -37.49
N GLY A 18 34.59 -7.63 -36.31
CA GLY A 18 33.26 -8.22 -36.09
C GLY A 18 32.72 -8.19 -34.66
N TYR A 19 33.52 -7.79 -33.67
CA TYR A 19 33.04 -7.58 -32.30
C TYR A 19 32.70 -6.10 -32.05
N ALA A 20 31.74 -5.58 -32.81
CA ALA A 20 31.13 -4.27 -32.54
C ALA A 20 29.65 -4.21 -32.94
N LEU A 21 28.97 -5.36 -33.05
CA LEU A 21 27.52 -5.43 -33.34
C LEU A 21 26.72 -6.28 -32.35
N LEU A 22 27.28 -6.57 -31.17
CA LEU A 22 26.56 -7.19 -30.05
C LEU A 22 26.21 -6.22 -28.92
N SER A 23 26.40 -4.91 -29.12
CA SER A 23 26.28 -3.89 -28.06
C SER A 23 25.02 -3.02 -28.13
N THR A 24 23.99 -3.39 -28.89
CA THR A 24 22.70 -2.64 -28.92
C THR A 24 21.47 -3.46 -28.54
N ALA A 25 21.63 -4.70 -28.09
CA ALA A 25 20.52 -5.52 -27.57
C ALA A 25 20.28 -5.37 -26.06
N GLN A 26 20.79 -4.29 -25.45
CA GLN A 26 20.67 -4.04 -24.00
C GLN A 26 20.08 -2.66 -23.70
N SER A 27 19.01 -2.31 -24.41
CA SER A 27 18.17 -1.13 -24.11
C SER A 27 16.67 -1.48 -23.99
N GLY A 28 16.36 -2.73 -23.63
CA GLY A 28 14.98 -3.24 -23.70
C GLY A 28 14.46 -4.03 -22.50
N LYS A 29 15.19 -4.11 -21.37
CA LYS A 29 14.78 -5.01 -20.26
C LYS A 29 14.66 -4.43 -18.84
N ASN A 30 14.94 -3.14 -18.61
CA ASN A 30 14.82 -2.55 -17.27
C ASN A 30 13.90 -1.30 -17.20
N ALA A 31 13.15 -0.99 -18.25
CA ALA A 31 12.26 0.19 -18.28
C ALA A 31 10.89 -0.02 -17.58
N ALA A 32 10.54 -1.26 -17.23
CA ALA A 32 9.18 -1.59 -16.79
C ALA A 32 8.96 -1.55 -15.26
N CYS A 33 9.99 -1.12 -14.52
CA CYS A 33 10.01 -1.04 -13.06
C CYS A 33 10.62 0.32 -12.65
N THR A 34 10.04 1.43 -13.10
CA THR A 34 10.43 2.77 -12.60
C THR A 34 9.71 3.03 -11.27
N GLY A 35 10.34 2.63 -10.17
CA GLY A 35 9.85 2.97 -8.83
C GLY A 35 9.67 4.49 -8.68
N PHE A 36 8.51 4.93 -8.17
CA PHE A 36 8.05 6.30 -7.85
C PHE A 36 8.40 7.48 -8.79
N GLY A 37 9.11 7.27 -9.89
CA GLY A 37 9.62 8.32 -10.75
C GLY A 37 10.93 8.95 -10.28
N PRO A 38 11.42 9.93 -11.04
CA PRO A 38 12.55 10.76 -10.62
C PRO A 38 12.16 11.58 -9.37
N PRO A 39 13.10 12.12 -8.58
CA PRO A 39 12.77 12.86 -7.36
C PRO A 39 12.00 14.16 -7.67
N PRO A 40 11.13 14.63 -6.75
CA PRO A 40 10.50 15.94 -6.86
C PRO A 40 11.53 17.05 -7.11
N GLY A 41 11.22 17.96 -8.03
CA GLY A 41 12.11 19.06 -8.42
C GLY A 41 13.13 18.72 -9.51
N SER A 42 13.23 17.46 -9.94
CA SER A 42 14.02 17.11 -11.13
C SER A 42 13.34 17.60 -12.43
N PRO A 43 14.10 17.88 -13.51
CA PRO A 43 13.54 18.37 -14.77
C PRO A 43 12.50 17.43 -15.40
N ASN A 44 12.59 16.13 -15.11
CA ASN A 44 11.72 15.10 -15.69
C ASN A 44 10.51 14.76 -14.80
N PHE A 45 10.40 15.33 -13.59
CA PHE A 45 9.37 14.98 -12.62
C PHE A 45 7.96 15.25 -13.13
N ALA A 46 7.69 16.47 -13.60
CA ALA A 46 6.37 16.87 -14.06
C ALA A 46 5.88 16.00 -15.22
N LYS A 47 6.75 15.74 -16.20
CA LYS A 47 6.44 14.89 -17.35
C LYS A 47 6.18 13.44 -16.92
N PHE A 48 6.97 12.91 -15.98
CA PHE A 48 6.76 11.57 -15.45
C PHE A 48 5.41 11.45 -14.75
N GLU A 49 5.06 12.42 -13.88
CA GLU A 49 3.77 12.41 -13.17
C GLU A 49 2.57 12.56 -14.11
N GLU A 50 2.68 13.39 -15.14
CA GLU A 50 1.63 13.52 -16.17
C GLU A 50 1.42 12.19 -16.93
N GLN A 51 2.51 11.55 -17.36
CA GLN A 51 2.45 10.25 -18.04
C GLN A 51 1.87 9.17 -17.13
N ARG A 52 2.28 9.15 -15.86
CA ARG A 52 1.77 8.24 -14.85
C ARG A 52 0.28 8.44 -14.60
N ALA A 53 -0.17 9.69 -14.47
CA ALA A 53 -1.59 10.01 -14.28
C ALA A 53 -2.42 9.61 -15.51
N ALA A 54 -1.92 9.85 -16.72
CA ALA A 54 -2.57 9.44 -17.96
C ALA A 54 -2.69 7.91 -18.06
N GLU A 55 -1.64 7.18 -17.68
CA GLU A 55 -1.64 5.72 -17.67
C GLU A 55 -2.65 5.17 -16.66
N ILE A 56 -2.66 5.68 -15.42
CA ILE A 56 -3.65 5.29 -14.40
C ILE A 56 -5.06 5.57 -14.89
N LYS A 57 -5.31 6.72 -15.53
CA LYS A 57 -6.63 7.05 -16.10
C LYS A 57 -7.04 6.07 -17.20
N ARG A 58 -6.07 5.57 -17.98
CA ARG A 58 -6.29 4.63 -19.08
C ARG A 58 -6.53 3.19 -18.60
N THR A 59 -5.75 2.73 -17.63
CA THR A 59 -5.73 1.31 -17.21
C THR A 59 -6.47 1.05 -15.91
N GLY A 60 -6.66 2.09 -15.08
CA GLY A 60 -7.20 1.98 -13.72
C GLY A 60 -6.18 1.50 -12.68
N TYR A 61 -4.91 1.32 -13.04
CA TYR A 61 -3.86 0.86 -12.12
C TYR A 61 -2.49 1.44 -12.44
N LEU A 62 -1.58 1.40 -11.47
CA LEU A 62 -0.20 1.83 -11.59
C LEU A 62 0.72 0.63 -11.76
N MET A 63 1.60 0.68 -12.76
CA MET A 63 2.71 -0.26 -12.86
C MET A 63 3.73 0.01 -11.74
N ALA A 64 4.11 -1.03 -11.02
CA ALA A 64 5.02 -0.92 -9.88
C ALA A 64 6.01 -2.10 -9.82
N CYS A 65 7.15 -1.85 -9.19
CA CYS A 65 8.15 -2.87 -8.90
C CYS A 65 7.65 -3.85 -7.83
N GLU A 66 8.11 -5.10 -7.87
CA GLU A 66 7.68 -6.12 -6.90
C GLU A 66 8.05 -5.79 -5.45
N ASP A 67 9.16 -5.08 -5.21
CA ASP A 67 9.59 -4.62 -3.88
C ASP A 67 8.61 -3.62 -3.26
N ILE A 68 7.90 -2.83 -4.09
CA ILE A 68 6.82 -1.96 -3.63
C ILE A 68 5.62 -2.81 -3.20
N LEU A 69 5.26 -3.83 -3.98
CA LEU A 69 4.17 -4.74 -3.63
C LEU A 69 4.48 -5.54 -2.36
N ALA A 70 5.74 -5.92 -2.14
CA ALA A 70 6.17 -6.70 -0.98
C ALA A 70 5.87 -6.03 0.36
N ARG A 71 5.73 -4.69 0.40
CA ARG A 71 5.35 -3.94 1.62
C ARG A 71 3.93 -4.25 2.10
N TYR A 72 3.09 -4.77 1.23
CA TYR A 72 1.71 -5.17 1.55
C TYR A 72 1.59 -6.65 1.93
N ASP A 73 2.70 -7.40 1.87
CA ASP A 73 2.77 -8.78 2.34
C ASP A 73 3.32 -8.82 3.77
N VAL A 74 2.40 -8.91 4.72
CA VAL A 74 2.73 -9.03 6.16
C VAL A 74 2.74 -10.48 6.64
N THR A 75 2.56 -11.46 5.75
CA THR A 75 2.25 -12.85 6.15
C THR A 75 3.34 -13.51 6.99
N SER A 76 4.61 -13.19 6.73
CA SER A 76 5.76 -13.72 7.48
C SER A 76 5.84 -13.23 8.92
N GLN A 77 5.12 -12.16 9.27
CA GLN A 77 5.15 -11.51 10.57
C GLN A 77 3.90 -11.83 11.41
N LEU A 78 2.91 -12.51 10.82
CA LEU A 78 1.65 -12.79 11.49
C LEU A 78 1.84 -13.75 12.66
N GLN A 79 1.15 -13.42 13.74
CA GLN A 79 1.03 -14.23 14.95
C GLN A 79 -0.44 -14.60 15.17
N PRO A 80 -0.75 -15.56 16.05
CA PRO A 80 -2.13 -15.86 16.42
C PRO A 80 -2.86 -14.59 16.89
N LEU A 81 -4.00 -14.26 16.26
CA LEU A 81 -4.69 -12.97 16.44
C LEU A 81 -4.98 -12.66 17.91
N LYS A 82 -5.36 -13.68 18.71
CA LYS A 82 -5.63 -13.53 20.14
C LYS A 82 -4.46 -12.89 20.89
N ALA A 83 -3.22 -13.30 20.60
CA ALA A 83 -2.02 -12.79 21.25
C ALA A 83 -1.74 -11.32 20.87
N MET A 84 -2.08 -10.91 19.66
CA MET A 84 -1.91 -9.53 19.21
C MET A 84 -2.94 -8.60 19.83
N THR A 85 -4.19 -9.05 19.93
CA THR A 85 -5.28 -8.20 20.44
C THR A 85 -5.18 -7.86 21.93
N THR A 86 -4.49 -8.66 22.74
CA THR A 86 -4.35 -8.41 24.19
C THR A 86 -3.46 -7.22 24.53
N ALA A 87 -2.56 -6.83 23.62
CA ALA A 87 -1.61 -5.75 23.84
C ALA A 87 -2.05 -4.41 23.23
N LEU A 88 -3.20 -4.37 22.56
CA LEU A 88 -3.70 -3.18 21.87
C LEU A 88 -4.24 -2.15 22.85
N GLN A 89 -4.01 -0.88 22.52
CA GLN A 89 -4.51 0.26 23.30
C GLN A 89 -5.82 0.81 22.72
N PHE A 90 -6.48 0.04 21.85
CA PHE A 90 -7.78 0.34 21.27
C PHE A 90 -8.57 -0.95 21.06
N ARG A 91 -9.89 -0.80 20.87
CA ARG A 91 -10.76 -1.93 20.51
C ARG A 91 -10.79 -2.13 18.99
N PRO A 92 -10.36 -3.29 18.47
CA PRO A 92 -10.51 -3.60 17.05
C PRO A 92 -11.97 -3.69 16.63
N LEU A 93 -12.25 -3.48 15.34
CA LEU A 93 -13.59 -3.67 14.78
C LEU A 93 -14.06 -5.12 14.97
N ASP A 94 -15.29 -5.29 15.44
CA ASP A 94 -15.92 -6.61 15.57
C ASP A 94 -16.39 -7.11 14.20
N LEU A 95 -15.85 -8.25 13.77
CA LEU A 95 -16.12 -8.81 12.44
C LEU A 95 -17.15 -9.96 12.47
N ALA A 96 -17.70 -10.32 13.63
CA ALA A 96 -18.55 -11.50 13.77
C ALA A 96 -19.83 -11.45 12.90
N GLY A 97 -20.32 -10.25 12.55
CA GLY A 97 -21.50 -10.03 11.71
C GLY A 97 -21.21 -9.61 10.27
N THR A 98 -19.95 -9.65 9.83
CA THR A 98 -19.55 -9.18 8.49
C THR A 98 -19.13 -10.35 7.60
N PRO A 99 -18.99 -10.16 6.27
CA PRO A 99 -18.49 -11.20 5.38
C PRO A 99 -17.11 -11.75 5.77
N PHE A 100 -16.30 -11.00 6.54
CA PHE A 100 -15.01 -11.47 7.04
C PHE A 100 -15.13 -12.73 7.91
N SER A 101 -16.26 -12.95 8.57
CA SER A 101 -16.54 -14.17 9.34
C SER A 101 -16.50 -15.45 8.51
N SER A 102 -16.67 -15.34 7.18
CA SER A 102 -16.60 -16.47 6.25
C SER A 102 -15.19 -16.77 5.74
N PHE A 103 -14.20 -15.93 6.06
CA PHE A 103 -12.83 -16.09 5.57
C PHE A 103 -11.96 -16.84 6.60
N THR A 104 -10.98 -17.59 6.10
CA THR A 104 -10.02 -18.26 6.98
C THR A 104 -9.08 -17.24 7.60
N ASN A 105 -9.11 -17.08 8.92
CA ASN A 105 -8.18 -16.22 9.64
C ASN A 105 -6.75 -16.80 9.53
N ILE A 106 -5.80 -16.00 9.05
CA ILE A 106 -4.39 -16.38 8.95
C ILE A 106 -3.61 -15.92 10.19
N GLY A 107 -3.96 -14.76 10.74
CA GLY A 107 -3.37 -14.22 11.95
C GLY A 107 -3.49 -12.70 12.00
N GLY A 108 -2.72 -12.09 12.90
CA GLY A 108 -2.59 -10.64 12.98
C GLY A 108 -1.17 -10.18 13.31
N LEU A 109 -0.94 -8.88 13.14
CA LEU A 109 0.28 -8.18 13.51
C LEU A 109 -0.15 -6.88 14.20
N ALA A 110 0.34 -6.63 15.41
CA ALA A 110 0.16 -5.35 16.09
C ALA A 110 1.43 -4.50 15.94
N GLU A 111 1.26 -3.21 15.69
CA GLU A 111 2.37 -2.26 15.63
C GLU A 111 2.17 -1.10 16.61
N ALA A 112 3.30 -0.58 17.09
CA ALA A 112 3.34 0.57 17.96
C ALA A 112 3.67 1.86 17.20
N VAL A 113 2.96 2.92 17.53
CA VAL A 113 3.29 4.30 17.16
C VAL A 113 3.60 5.04 18.44
N SER A 114 4.79 5.64 18.56
CA SER A 114 5.19 6.34 19.80
C SER A 114 5.02 5.49 21.08
N ASN A 115 5.33 4.18 21.00
CA ASN A 115 5.14 3.17 22.06
C ASN A 115 3.68 2.84 22.43
N VAL A 116 2.70 3.30 21.65
CA VAL A 116 1.28 2.96 21.78
C VAL A 116 0.94 1.91 20.73
N ASN A 117 0.50 0.73 21.14
CA ASN A 117 0.00 -0.32 20.23
C ASN A 117 -1.36 0.09 19.63
N SER A 118 -1.33 1.04 18.71
CA SER A 118 -2.48 1.69 18.07
C SER A 118 -2.79 1.14 16.68
N ARG A 119 -2.02 0.15 16.20
CA ARG A 119 -2.18 -0.43 14.87
C ARG A 119 -2.38 -1.93 14.91
N LEU A 120 -3.27 -2.43 14.06
CA LEU A 120 -3.54 -3.85 13.90
C LEU A 120 -3.72 -4.20 12.42
N TYR A 121 -2.97 -5.19 11.96
CA TYR A 121 -3.22 -5.93 10.74
C TYR A 121 -3.93 -7.23 11.07
N ARG A 122 -4.98 -7.56 10.32
CA ARG A 122 -5.69 -8.84 10.38
C ARG A 122 -5.74 -9.42 8.98
N SER A 123 -5.10 -10.57 8.77
CA SER A 123 -5.04 -11.20 7.46
C SER A 123 -5.95 -12.42 7.39
N PHE A 124 -6.59 -12.56 6.24
CA PHE A 124 -7.59 -13.56 5.94
C PHE A 124 -7.33 -14.16 4.58
N ARG A 125 -7.68 -15.43 4.40
CA ARG A 125 -7.76 -16.07 3.09
C ARG A 125 -9.21 -16.18 2.67
N GLN A 126 -9.53 -15.59 1.53
CA GLN A 126 -10.85 -15.63 0.93
C GLN A 126 -11.11 -17.01 0.28
N PRO A 127 -12.37 -17.39 0.05
CA PRO A 127 -12.71 -18.69 -0.55
C PRO A 127 -12.15 -18.90 -1.96
N ASP A 128 -11.93 -17.82 -2.70
CA ASP A 128 -11.31 -17.83 -4.03
C ASP A 128 -9.76 -17.84 -3.99
N GLY A 129 -9.17 -17.92 -2.79
CA GLY A 129 -7.75 -18.09 -2.57
C GLY A 129 -6.96 -16.78 -2.40
N HIS A 130 -7.59 -15.62 -2.61
CA HIS A 130 -6.91 -14.34 -2.38
C HIS A 130 -6.61 -14.12 -0.89
N LEU A 131 -5.48 -13.46 -0.64
CA LEU A 131 -5.11 -12.95 0.66
C LEU A 131 -5.65 -11.53 0.78
N LEU A 132 -6.40 -11.32 1.86
CA LEU A 132 -6.99 -10.05 2.24
C LEU A 132 -6.42 -9.62 3.58
N THR A 133 -5.98 -8.37 3.72
CA THR A 133 -5.55 -7.80 5.00
C THR A 133 -6.39 -6.58 5.33
N LEU A 134 -7.00 -6.57 6.51
CA LEU A 134 -7.61 -5.39 7.11
C LEU A 134 -6.59 -4.75 8.04
N PHE A 135 -6.25 -3.49 7.78
CA PHE A 135 -5.45 -2.66 8.65
C PHE A 135 -6.33 -1.63 9.38
N GLU A 136 -6.07 -1.48 10.66
CA GLU A 136 -6.71 -0.51 11.54
C GLU A 136 -5.63 0.31 12.25
N HIS A 137 -5.79 1.63 12.27
CA HIS A 137 -4.98 2.55 13.04
C HIS A 137 -5.90 3.45 13.88
N ASP A 138 -5.93 3.24 15.20
CA ASP A 138 -6.65 4.12 16.11
C ASP A 138 -5.76 5.31 16.51
N MET A 139 -5.90 6.39 15.76
CA MET A 139 -5.15 7.61 16.00
C MET A 139 -5.59 8.34 17.29
N SER A 140 -6.73 7.97 17.88
CA SER A 140 -7.13 8.50 19.19
C SER A 140 -6.40 7.84 20.37
N ALA A 141 -5.74 6.70 20.12
CA ALA A 141 -4.92 6.03 21.13
C ALA A 141 -3.52 6.63 21.21
N ASP A 142 -2.92 7.01 20.08
CA ASP A 142 -1.54 7.52 19.99
C ASP A 142 -1.41 9.04 19.79
N GLY A 143 -2.53 9.75 19.64
CA GLY A 143 -2.54 11.19 19.40
C GLY A 143 -2.02 11.60 18.02
N THR A 144 -1.82 10.66 17.09
CA THR A 144 -1.43 11.00 15.72
C THR A 144 -2.61 11.52 14.91
N HIS A 145 -2.31 12.05 13.73
CA HIS A 145 -3.30 12.59 12.81
C HIS A 145 -2.94 12.21 11.38
N SER A 146 -3.95 11.94 10.57
CA SER A 146 -3.80 11.76 9.14
C SER A 146 -4.52 12.87 8.40
N TYR A 147 -3.85 13.43 7.40
CA TYR A 147 -4.49 14.29 6.41
C TYR A 147 -4.20 13.74 5.03
N ARG A 148 -5.23 13.78 4.19
CA ARG A 148 -5.11 13.54 2.75
C ARG A 148 -5.78 14.69 2.03
N ARG A 149 -5.26 15.02 0.85
CA ARG A 149 -5.88 16.04 0.02
C ARG A 149 -7.20 15.47 -0.54
N PRO A 150 -8.30 16.24 -0.59
CA PRO A 150 -9.57 15.75 -1.11
C PRO A 150 -9.47 15.17 -2.52
N GLU A 151 -8.58 15.71 -3.36
CA GLU A 151 -8.35 15.23 -4.73
C GLU A 151 -7.77 13.80 -4.78
N ASP A 152 -7.07 13.37 -3.72
CA ASP A 152 -6.52 12.02 -3.60
C ASP A 152 -7.57 10.99 -3.17
N GLU A 153 -8.78 11.43 -2.83
CA GLU A 153 -9.87 10.60 -2.29
C GLU A 153 -11.15 10.70 -3.14
N PRO A 154 -11.11 10.30 -4.42
CA PRO A 154 -12.28 10.37 -5.30
C PRO A 154 -13.36 9.34 -4.96
N GLU A 155 -13.02 8.32 -4.16
CA GLU A 155 -13.89 7.19 -3.85
C GLU A 155 -14.73 7.44 -2.61
N ARG A 156 -15.78 6.63 -2.39
CA ARG A 156 -16.61 6.71 -1.18
C ARG A 156 -16.87 5.34 -0.57
N ILE A 157 -16.74 5.26 0.75
CA ILE A 157 -17.14 4.09 1.57
C ILE A 157 -18.14 4.58 2.62
N ASN A 158 -19.38 4.12 2.54
CA ASN A 158 -20.48 4.61 3.39
C ASN A 158 -20.59 6.16 3.41
N GLY A 159 -20.31 6.80 2.28
CA GLY A 159 -20.32 8.25 2.12
C GLY A 159 -19.04 8.98 2.56
N LEU A 160 -18.10 8.29 3.22
CA LEU A 160 -16.82 8.86 3.65
C LEU A 160 -15.82 8.90 2.48
N PRO A 161 -14.98 9.96 2.37
CA PRO A 161 -13.87 10.00 1.42
C PRO A 161 -12.96 8.77 1.55
N ALA A 162 -12.60 8.20 0.42
CA ALA A 162 -11.74 7.03 0.33
C ALA A 162 -10.85 7.12 -0.91
N ARG A 163 -9.77 6.32 -0.89
CA ARG A 163 -8.84 6.18 -2.00
C ARG A 163 -8.67 4.72 -2.35
N LEU A 164 -8.80 4.39 -3.64
CA LEU A 164 -8.32 3.13 -4.17
C LEU A 164 -6.98 3.33 -4.86
N MET A 165 -5.99 2.52 -4.50
CA MET A 165 -4.74 2.37 -5.23
C MET A 165 -4.63 0.93 -5.73
N VAL A 166 -4.35 0.75 -7.02
CA VAL A 166 -4.13 -0.57 -7.62
C VAL A 166 -2.72 -0.59 -8.19
N LEU A 167 -1.91 -1.54 -7.75
CA LEU A 167 -0.52 -1.72 -8.14
C LEU A 167 -0.37 -3.06 -8.87
N GLN A 168 0.31 -3.04 -10.01
CA GLN A 168 0.54 -4.21 -10.85
C GLN A 168 2.02 -4.31 -11.22
N ALA A 169 2.65 -5.45 -10.93
CA ALA A 169 3.97 -5.78 -11.44
C ALA A 169 3.88 -6.44 -12.82
N THR A 170 4.96 -6.32 -13.59
CA THR A 170 5.10 -6.96 -14.92
C THR A 170 5.03 -8.48 -14.87
N SER A 171 5.30 -9.09 -13.72
CA SER A 171 5.16 -10.53 -13.49
C SER A 171 3.71 -11.00 -13.37
N GLY A 172 2.75 -10.08 -13.28
CA GLY A 172 1.35 -10.41 -13.01
C GLY A 172 0.97 -10.30 -11.53
N LYS A 173 1.93 -10.19 -10.60
CA LYS A 173 1.62 -9.91 -9.18
C LYS A 173 0.93 -8.55 -9.03
N ALA A 174 -0.08 -8.49 -8.17
CA ALA A 174 -0.85 -7.28 -7.96
C ALA A 174 -1.26 -7.10 -6.50
N VAL A 175 -1.47 -5.85 -6.12
CA VAL A 175 -2.10 -5.47 -4.85
C VAL A 175 -3.08 -4.34 -5.11
N SER A 176 -4.28 -4.42 -4.53
CA SER A 176 -5.23 -3.31 -4.44
C SER A 176 -5.40 -2.90 -2.99
N VAL A 177 -5.32 -1.60 -2.73
CA VAL A 177 -5.44 -0.98 -1.40
C VAL A 177 -6.57 0.03 -1.45
N LEU A 178 -7.60 -0.20 -0.65
CA LEU A 178 -8.68 0.74 -0.41
C LEU A 178 -8.49 1.34 0.98
N SER A 179 -8.33 2.64 1.09
CA SER A 179 -8.06 3.32 2.35
C SER A 179 -9.01 4.48 2.62
N TRP A 180 -9.44 4.65 3.86
CA TRP A 180 -10.34 5.72 4.30
C TRP A 180 -10.15 6.02 5.78
N THR A 181 -10.87 7.01 6.30
CA THR A 181 -10.85 7.38 7.72
C THR A 181 -12.27 7.59 8.21
N GLU A 182 -12.59 7.00 9.36
CA GLU A 182 -13.84 7.23 10.08
C GLU A 182 -13.51 7.86 11.44
N GLY A 183 -13.81 9.15 11.62
CA GLY A 183 -13.36 9.91 12.79
C GLY A 183 -11.84 9.87 12.91
N ARG A 184 -11.33 9.20 13.96
CA ARG A 184 -9.89 8.99 14.19
C ARG A 184 -9.42 7.56 13.93
N ARG A 185 -10.24 6.74 13.27
CA ARG A 185 -9.86 5.40 12.84
C ARG A 185 -9.41 5.44 11.37
N GLY A 186 -8.11 5.28 11.15
CA GLY A 186 -7.56 4.98 9.83
C GLY A 186 -7.85 3.52 9.49
N LEU A 187 -8.40 3.28 8.29
CA LEU A 187 -8.75 1.95 7.82
C LEU A 187 -8.14 1.72 6.44
N GLU A 188 -7.59 0.54 6.24
CA GLU A 188 -7.18 0.07 4.93
C GLU A 188 -7.58 -1.38 4.71
N LEU A 189 -7.99 -1.69 3.49
CA LEU A 189 -8.24 -3.04 3.02
C LEU A 189 -7.27 -3.33 1.88
N TRP A 190 -6.49 -4.39 2.01
CA TRP A 190 -5.49 -4.81 1.03
C TRP A 190 -5.89 -6.17 0.47
N ILE A 191 -5.79 -6.36 -0.83
CA ILE A 191 -5.99 -7.66 -1.48
C ILE A 191 -4.86 -7.91 -2.47
N ASN A 192 -4.33 -9.13 -2.51
CA ASN A 192 -3.30 -9.56 -3.47
C ASN A 192 -3.88 -9.82 -4.88
N ALA A 193 -4.66 -8.87 -5.39
CA ALA A 193 -5.39 -8.95 -6.65
C ALA A 193 -5.38 -7.60 -7.34
N ASN A 194 -5.53 -7.60 -8.66
CA ASN A 194 -5.85 -6.40 -9.41
C ASN A 194 -7.38 -6.31 -9.53
N VAL A 195 -8.02 -5.52 -8.66
CA VAL A 195 -9.49 -5.48 -8.60
C VAL A 195 -10.16 -4.90 -9.86
N VAL A 196 -9.39 -4.22 -10.71
CA VAL A 196 -9.86 -3.71 -12.01
C VAL A 196 -9.84 -4.83 -13.04
N LEU A 197 -8.70 -5.49 -13.23
CA LEU A 197 -8.56 -6.56 -14.24
C LEU A 197 -9.40 -7.80 -13.90
N GLU A 198 -9.57 -8.08 -12.61
CA GLU A 198 -10.33 -9.25 -12.13
C GLU A 198 -11.82 -8.95 -11.90
N ASN A 199 -12.30 -7.74 -12.22
CA ASN A 199 -13.69 -7.30 -12.01
C ASN A 199 -14.18 -7.43 -10.56
N LYS A 200 -13.28 -7.35 -9.57
CA LYS A 200 -13.59 -7.48 -8.13
C LYS A 200 -13.91 -6.16 -7.44
N ARG A 201 -13.76 -5.03 -8.12
CA ARG A 201 -13.89 -3.69 -7.53
C ARG A 201 -15.17 -3.51 -6.69
N ALA A 202 -16.33 -3.86 -7.24
CA ALA A 202 -17.61 -3.71 -6.52
C ALA A 202 -17.67 -4.56 -5.24
N GLN A 203 -17.22 -5.82 -5.31
CA GLN A 203 -17.12 -6.69 -4.14
C GLN A 203 -16.14 -6.15 -3.09
N PHE A 204 -15.00 -5.61 -3.53
CA PHE A 204 -13.98 -5.04 -2.64
C PHE A 204 -14.51 -3.82 -1.88
N PHE A 205 -15.27 -2.95 -2.55
CA PHE A 205 -15.95 -1.82 -1.94
C PHE A 205 -17.08 -2.26 -1.00
N ALA A 206 -17.89 -3.24 -1.39
CA ALA A 206 -18.96 -3.78 -0.54
C ALA A 206 -18.39 -4.41 0.74
N LEU A 207 -17.25 -5.08 0.64
CA LEU A 207 -16.54 -5.65 1.78
C LEU A 207 -16.05 -4.56 2.75
N ALA A 208 -15.45 -3.49 2.24
CA ALA A 208 -15.07 -2.33 3.06
C ALA A 208 -16.30 -1.66 3.71
N ALA A 209 -17.38 -1.48 2.95
CA ALA A 209 -18.63 -0.88 3.43
C ALA A 209 -19.35 -1.74 4.49
N SER A 210 -19.08 -3.04 4.53
CA SER A 210 -19.66 -3.96 5.53
C SER A 210 -19.06 -3.85 6.92
N LEU A 211 -17.94 -3.12 7.08
CA LEU A 211 -17.32 -2.95 8.38
C LEU A 211 -18.25 -2.17 9.32
N PRO A 212 -18.34 -2.57 10.60
CA PRO A 212 -19.10 -1.80 11.58
C PRO A 212 -18.41 -0.46 11.84
N LYS A 213 -19.16 0.46 12.44
CA LYS A 213 -18.60 1.73 12.90
C LYS A 213 -17.50 1.50 13.93
N SER A 214 -16.43 2.25 13.79
CA SER A 214 -15.34 2.30 14.76
C SER A 214 -15.76 2.98 16.07
N ILE A 215 -15.15 2.55 17.17
CA ILE A 215 -15.28 3.18 18.48
C ILE A 215 -13.89 3.72 18.82
N PRO A 216 -13.72 5.04 19.02
CA PRO A 216 -12.43 5.61 19.37
C PRO A 216 -11.98 5.13 20.74
N ALA A 217 -10.68 4.91 20.92
CA ALA A 217 -10.08 4.64 22.22
C ALA A 217 -10.27 5.81 23.20
N ASN A 218 -10.22 7.05 22.70
CA ASN A 218 -10.46 8.26 23.48
C ASN A 218 -11.60 9.10 22.90
N ALA A 219 -12.78 9.04 23.53
CA ALA A 219 -13.98 9.77 23.10
C ALA A 219 -13.94 11.28 23.39
N HIS A 220 -13.03 11.73 24.25
CA HIS A 220 -12.89 13.14 24.64
C HIS A 220 -11.80 13.86 23.86
N GLU A 221 -11.05 13.15 23.03
CA GLU A 221 -10.04 13.79 22.21
C GLU A 221 -10.74 14.64 21.14
N PRO A 222 -10.36 15.92 20.98
CA PRO A 222 -10.99 16.79 19.99
C PRO A 222 -10.85 16.19 18.59
N GLU A 223 -11.90 16.37 17.78
CA GLU A 223 -11.80 16.13 16.35
C GLU A 223 -10.65 16.95 15.81
N SER A 224 -9.78 16.30 15.05
CA SER A 224 -8.63 16.97 14.46
C SER A 224 -9.09 17.95 13.41
N SER A 225 -8.80 19.24 13.64
CA SER A 225 -8.91 20.25 12.60
C SER A 225 -8.08 19.82 11.38
N PRO A 226 -8.56 20.09 10.14
CA PRO A 226 -7.73 19.92 8.96
C PRO A 226 -6.40 20.64 9.19
N PRO A 227 -5.24 20.05 8.84
CA PRO A 227 -3.99 20.75 8.95
C PRO A 227 -4.07 22.03 8.14
N MET A 228 -3.63 23.14 8.73
CA MET A 228 -3.41 24.35 7.97
C MET A 228 -2.40 24.04 6.87
N LEU A 229 -2.71 24.37 5.62
CA LEU A 229 -1.76 24.20 4.52
C LEU A 229 -0.96 25.47 4.33
N GLY A 230 0.36 25.32 4.22
CA GLY A 230 1.27 26.41 3.88
C GLY A 230 1.13 26.81 2.41
N PRO A 231 1.80 27.90 1.97
CA PRO A 231 1.82 28.33 0.57
C PRO A 231 2.36 27.27 -0.41
N ASP A 232 3.10 26.28 0.09
CA ASP A 232 3.62 25.13 -0.67
C ASP A 232 2.65 23.93 -0.71
N GLY A 233 1.44 24.10 -0.16
CA GLY A 233 0.42 23.06 -0.08
C GLY A 233 0.76 21.92 0.89
N LYS A 234 1.75 22.09 1.78
CA LYS A 234 2.10 21.11 2.81
C LYS A 234 1.45 21.46 4.14
N PRO A 235 1.18 20.45 5.01
CA PRO A 235 0.73 20.69 6.37
C PRO A 235 1.72 21.59 7.13
N VAL A 236 1.22 22.71 7.65
CA VAL A 236 1.89 23.49 8.69
C VAL A 236 1.76 22.70 9.97
N LEU A 237 2.89 22.17 10.45
CA LEU A 237 2.95 21.57 11.78
C LEU A 237 2.69 22.71 12.79
N SER A 238 1.46 22.79 13.29
CA SER A 238 1.17 23.62 14.45
C SER A 238 1.94 23.03 15.63
N ALA A 239 2.46 23.87 16.53
CA ALA A 239 2.98 23.37 17.80
C ALA A 239 1.91 22.47 18.44
N PRO A 240 2.27 21.29 18.99
CA PRO A 240 1.31 20.43 19.65
C PRO A 240 0.53 21.24 20.69
N PRO A 241 -0.79 21.02 20.84
CA PRO A 241 -1.56 21.72 21.85
C PRO A 241 -0.84 21.57 23.19
N ALA A 242 -0.56 22.70 23.84
CA ALA A 242 0.09 22.69 25.14
C ALA A 242 -0.70 21.73 26.03
N VAL A 243 -0.03 20.68 26.52
CA VAL A 243 -0.60 19.76 27.49
C VAL A 243 -1.08 20.63 28.65
N ILE A 244 -2.40 20.78 28.79
CA ILE A 244 -2.98 21.39 29.96
C ILE A 244 -2.73 20.39 31.09
N HIS A 245 -1.65 20.58 31.83
CA HIS A 245 -1.51 19.94 33.13
C HIS A 245 -2.67 20.43 33.99
N ILE A 246 -3.72 19.61 34.09
CA ILE A 246 -4.70 19.75 35.16
C ILE A 246 -3.91 19.52 36.44
N LYS A 247 -3.51 20.60 37.11
CA LYS A 247 -3.07 20.53 38.49
C LYS A 247 -4.27 20.03 39.28
N ASN A 248 -4.23 18.76 39.68
CA ASN A 248 -5.08 18.30 40.77
C ASN A 248 -4.67 19.11 42.00
N SER A 249 -5.46 20.13 42.33
CA SER A 249 -5.46 20.73 43.66
C SER A 249 -5.91 19.64 44.62
N THR A 250 -4.95 18.92 45.18
CA THR A 250 -5.17 18.15 46.39
C THR A 250 -5.29 19.16 47.53
N ASN A 251 -6.42 19.07 48.22
CA ASN A 251 -6.63 19.65 49.53
C ASN A 251 -5.50 19.17 50.46
N GLU A 252 -4.78 20.11 51.07
CA GLU A 252 -4.56 20.29 52.52
C GLU A 252 -3.45 21.31 52.76
#